data_AF-A0A0F8BP39-F1
#
_entry.id   AF-A0A0F8BP39-F1
#
_cell.length_a   1.000
_cell.length_b   1.000
_cell.length_c   1.000
_cell.angle_alpha   90.00
_cell.angle_beta   90.00
_cell.angle_gamma   90.00
#
_symmetry.space_group_name_H-M   'P 1'
#
loop_
_entity.id
_entity.type
_entity.pdbx_description
1 polymer ?
#
loop_
_entity_poly.entity_id
_entity_poly.type
_entity_poly.pdbx_seq_one_letter_code
_entity_poly.pdbx_strand_id
1 'polypeptide(L)'
;MSIIQQVTADSFNDAWRTINIDALEEDSPYNFNTSTLHPPQPEISEAEVRALSTQVRQLLRGGDSEGALRGCLEMPVYNGDDAAKDAHLQTILEVLQSIKASDMTPILTQIYTSPGGSELVDVLMKYL
;
A
#
# COMPACT_ATOMS: atom_id res chain seq x y z
N MET A 1 33.75 1.83 9.50
CA MET A 1 33.86 0.72 10.46
C MET A 1 33.28 -0.50 9.78
N SER A 2 34.13 -1.32 9.17
CA SER A 2 33.72 -2.48 8.37
C SER A 2 33.41 -3.65 9.30
N ILE A 3 32.14 -4.09 9.34
CA ILE A 3 31.77 -5.34 10.01
C ILE A 3 32.02 -6.46 8.99
N ILE A 4 33.28 -6.88 8.88
CA ILE A 4 33.60 -8.14 8.22
C ILE A 4 33.12 -9.23 9.17
N GLN A 5 31.99 -9.86 8.85
CA GLN A 5 31.51 -11.05 9.54
C GLN A 5 32.58 -12.14 9.34
N GLN A 6 33.31 -12.49 10.39
CA GLN A 6 34.33 -13.54 10.32
C GLN A 6 33.64 -14.90 10.18
N VAL A 7 33.62 -15.43 8.96
CA VAL A 7 33.18 -16.80 8.67
C VAL A 7 34.34 -17.74 9.00
N THR A 8 34.20 -18.58 10.03
CA THR A 8 35.21 -19.55 10.47
C THR A 8 35.06 -20.89 9.74
N ALA A 9 36.14 -21.68 9.63
CA ALA A 9 36.15 -22.96 8.88
C ALA A 9 35.10 -23.98 9.38
N ASP A 10 34.69 -23.91 10.65
CA ASP A 10 33.67 -24.78 11.24
C ASP A 10 32.24 -24.46 10.79
N SER A 11 31.97 -23.30 10.17
CA SER A 11 30.65 -23.00 9.58
C SER A 11 30.48 -23.59 8.17
N PHE A 12 31.54 -24.17 7.59
CA PHE A 12 31.48 -24.89 6.32
C PHE A 12 31.16 -26.37 6.55
N ASN A 13 29.94 -26.64 7.02
CA ASN A 13 29.26 -27.88 6.62
C ASN A 13 28.98 -27.79 5.09
N ASP A 14 28.58 -28.87 4.42
CA ASP A 14 28.41 -29.01 2.95
C ASP A 14 27.56 -27.93 2.21
N ALA A 15 27.09 -26.91 2.93
CA ALA A 15 26.34 -25.72 2.54
C ALA A 15 27.17 -24.60 1.87
N TRP A 16 28.45 -24.79 1.55
CA TRP A 16 29.23 -23.80 0.77
C TRP A 16 28.60 -23.50 -0.60
N ARG A 17 27.81 -24.44 -1.13
CA ARG A 17 27.06 -24.29 -2.39
C ARG A 17 25.77 -23.48 -2.25
N THR A 18 25.28 -23.22 -1.04
CA THR A 18 24.03 -22.49 -0.80
C THR A 18 24.25 -21.04 -0.39
N ILE A 19 25.50 -20.58 -0.36
CA ILE A 19 25.82 -19.18 -0.07
C ILE A 19 25.29 -18.32 -1.23
N ASN A 20 24.46 -17.34 -0.90
CA ASN A 20 24.00 -16.33 -1.86
C ASN A 20 25.12 -15.33 -2.11
N ILE A 21 26.03 -15.64 -3.04
CA ILE A 21 27.15 -14.77 -3.40
C ILE A 21 26.68 -13.47 -4.06
N ASP A 22 25.51 -13.48 -4.70
CA ASP A 22 24.90 -12.29 -5.34
C ASP A 22 24.48 -11.24 -4.29
N ALA A 23 24.33 -11.62 -3.02
CA ALA A 23 24.11 -10.66 -1.93
C ALA A 23 25.35 -9.80 -1.62
N LEU A 24 26.55 -10.25 -2.03
CA LEU A 24 27.81 -9.58 -1.75
C LEU A 24 28.29 -8.66 -2.88
N GLU A 25 27.60 -8.64 -4.02
CA GLU A 25 27.91 -7.73 -5.12
C GLU A 25 27.55 -6.27 -4.77
N GLU A 26 28.31 -5.32 -5.32
CA GLU A 26 28.15 -3.89 -5.00
C GLU A 26 26.79 -3.34 -5.46
N ASP A 27 26.29 -3.85 -6.58
CA ASP A 27 24.97 -3.54 -7.17
C ASP A 27 23.85 -4.44 -6.63
N SER A 28 24.15 -5.28 -5.63
CA SER A 28 23.15 -6.15 -5.02
C SER A 28 22.03 -5.32 -4.39
N PRO A 29 20.76 -5.63 -4.69
CA PRO A 29 19.62 -4.91 -4.11
C PRO A 29 19.53 -5.13 -2.58
N TYR A 30 20.17 -6.16 -2.03
CA TYR A 30 20.26 -6.42 -0.60
C TYR A 30 21.13 -5.39 0.14
N ASN A 31 22.06 -4.74 -0.57
CA ASN A 31 22.97 -3.75 0.00
C ASN A 31 22.41 -2.32 -0.08
N PHE A 32 21.24 -2.16 -0.68
CA PHE A 32 20.56 -0.87 -0.84
C PHE A 32 19.46 -0.71 0.22
N ASN A 33 19.58 0.33 1.06
CA ASN A 33 18.54 0.64 2.03
C ASN A 33 17.32 1.26 1.33
N THR A 34 16.27 0.47 1.10
CA THR A 34 15.04 0.91 0.43
C THR A 34 14.30 2.03 1.18
N SER A 35 14.54 2.20 2.49
CA SER A 35 13.93 3.28 3.26
C SER A 35 14.32 4.67 2.75
N THR A 36 15.46 4.79 2.06
CA THR A 36 15.89 6.07 1.46
C THR A 36 15.11 6.46 0.21
N LEU A 37 14.35 5.53 -0.38
CA LEU A 37 13.46 5.80 -1.52
C LEU A 37 12.09 6.30 -1.10
N HIS A 38 11.75 6.20 0.19
CA HIS A 38 10.43 6.58 0.68
C HIS A 38 10.34 8.11 0.72
N PRO A 39 9.36 8.74 0.02
CA PRO A 39 9.14 10.16 0.15
C PRO A 39 8.71 10.49 1.59
N PRO A 40 9.04 11.69 2.12
CA PRO A 40 8.58 12.09 3.44
C PRO A 40 7.05 12.23 3.42
N GLN A 41 6.37 11.30 4.08
CA GLN A 41 4.91 11.29 4.18
C GLN A 41 4.48 11.14 5.65
N PRO A 42 3.35 11.74 6.04
CA PRO A 42 2.83 11.60 7.40
C PRO A 42 2.54 10.13 7.70
N GLU A 43 2.86 9.70 8.91
CA GLU A 43 2.48 8.37 9.40
C GLU A 43 0.96 8.36 9.63
N ILE A 44 0.30 7.34 9.10
CA ILE A 44 -1.13 7.10 9.26
C ILE A 44 -1.29 5.90 10.18
N SER A 45 -1.98 6.11 11.29
CA SER A 45 -2.24 5.09 12.30
C SER A 45 -3.45 4.24 11.94
N GLU A 46 -3.49 3.01 12.47
CA GLU A 46 -4.65 2.13 12.35
C GLU A 46 -5.95 2.79 12.90
N ALA A 47 -5.83 3.62 13.94
CA ALA A 47 -6.96 4.32 14.54
C ALA A 47 -7.60 5.33 13.55
N GLU A 48 -6.79 6.05 12.79
CA GLU A 48 -7.25 6.99 11.75
C GLU A 48 -7.93 6.25 10.61
N VAL A 49 -7.36 5.12 10.18
CA VAL A 49 -7.99 4.26 9.17
C VAL A 49 -9.35 3.77 9.64
N ARG A 50 -9.47 3.29 10.88
CA ARG A 50 -10.75 2.82 11.45
C ARG A 50 -11.80 3.94 11.52
N ALA A 51 -11.39 5.17 11.82
CA ALA A 51 -12.28 6.33 11.80
C ALA A 51 -12.79 6.59 10.37
N LEU A 52 -11.90 6.58 9.37
CA LEU A 52 -12.26 6.70 7.96
C LEU A 52 -13.21 5.59 7.52
N SER A 53 -12.94 4.33 7.86
CA SER A 53 -13.82 3.19 7.56
C SER A 53 -15.23 3.37 8.11
N THR A 54 -15.35 3.98 9.29
CA THR A 54 -16.65 4.26 9.91
C THR A 54 -17.42 5.32 9.12
N GLN A 55 -16.75 6.39 8.69
CA GLN A 55 -17.32 7.44 7.85
C GLN A 55 -17.77 6.89 6.49
N VAL A 56 -16.91 6.09 5.84
CA VAL A 56 -17.20 5.45 4.55
C VAL A 56 -18.44 4.56 4.65
N ARG A 57 -18.56 3.75 5.69
CA ARG A 57 -19.75 2.91 5.91
C ARG A 57 -21.01 3.73 6.15
N GLN A 58 -20.92 4.94 6.72
CA GLN A 58 -22.06 5.84 6.84
C GLN A 58 -22.51 6.38 5.48
N LEU A 59 -21.57 6.78 4.61
CA LEU A 59 -21.86 7.22 3.24
C LEU A 59 -22.52 6.11 2.41
N LEU A 60 -22.02 4.87 2.51
CA LEU A 60 -22.63 3.71 1.85
C LEU A 60 -24.06 3.45 2.31
N ARG A 61 -24.35 3.59 3.62
CA ARG A 61 -25.72 3.49 4.15
C ARG A 61 -26.62 4.64 3.68
N GLY A 62 -26.04 5.81 3.42
CA GLY A 62 -26.72 6.95 2.81
C GLY A 62 -26.97 6.82 1.31
N GLY A 63 -26.42 5.78 0.66
CA GLY A 63 -26.52 5.57 -0.78
C GLY A 63 -25.52 6.37 -1.62
N ASP A 64 -24.57 7.04 -0.99
CA ASP A 64 -23.52 7.81 -1.67
C ASP A 64 -22.26 6.96 -1.86
N SER A 65 -22.27 6.12 -2.89
CA SER A 65 -21.15 5.24 -3.22
C SER A 65 -19.97 5.96 -3.87
N GLU A 66 -20.24 7.03 -4.64
CA GLU A 66 -19.20 7.86 -5.24
C GLU A 66 -18.41 8.61 -4.17
N GLY A 67 -19.10 9.28 -3.23
CA GLY A 67 -18.47 9.97 -2.12
C GLY A 67 -17.71 9.01 -1.20
N ALA A 68 -18.24 7.81 -0.98
CA ALA A 68 -17.55 6.75 -0.23
C ALA A 68 -16.23 6.32 -0.91
N LEU A 69 -16.27 6.04 -2.21
CA LEU A 69 -15.08 5.63 -2.97
C LEU A 69 -14.04 6.76 -3.02
N ARG A 70 -14.48 7.98 -3.33
CA ARG A 70 -13.61 9.15 -3.37
C ARG A 70 -12.95 9.41 -2.02
N GLY A 71 -13.70 9.37 -0.93
CA GLY A 71 -13.18 9.60 0.41
C GLY A 71 -12.10 8.58 0.82
N CYS A 72 -12.23 7.31 0.39
CA CYS A 72 -11.16 6.33 0.57
C CYS A 72 -9.90 6.69 -0.23
N LEU A 73 -10.06 7.07 -1.49
CA LEU A 73 -8.94 7.30 -2.42
C LEU A 73 -8.18 8.60 -2.15
N GLU A 74 -8.79 9.57 -1.47
CA GLU A 74 -8.14 10.82 -1.05
C GLU A 74 -7.16 10.64 0.12
N MET A 75 -7.25 9.53 0.88
CA MET A 75 -6.41 9.26 2.05
C MET A 75 -5.72 7.88 1.99
N PRO A 76 -4.89 7.61 0.96
CA PRO A 76 -4.19 6.33 0.86
C PRO A 76 -3.13 6.13 1.96
N VAL A 77 -3.02 4.90 2.47
CA VAL A 77 -2.06 4.55 3.53
C VAL A 77 -0.70 4.16 2.94
N TYR A 78 0.08 5.15 2.56
CA TYR A 78 1.44 4.93 2.05
C TYR A 78 2.46 4.70 3.16
N ASN A 79 2.36 5.46 4.24
CA ASN A 79 3.21 5.34 5.42
C ASN A 79 2.35 4.93 6.63
N GLY A 80 2.30 3.63 6.89
CA GLY A 80 1.56 3.02 7.99
C GLY A 80 2.00 1.57 8.16
N ASP A 81 1.65 0.98 9.30
CA ASP A 81 1.89 -0.43 9.55
C ASP A 81 1.05 -1.31 8.61
N ASP A 82 1.43 -2.60 8.50
CA ASP A 82 0.73 -3.53 7.62
C ASP A 82 -0.74 -3.69 8.03
N ALA A 83 -1.05 -3.58 9.33
CA ALA A 83 -2.42 -3.63 9.85
C ALA A 83 -3.28 -2.45 9.36
N ALA A 84 -2.75 -1.22 9.36
CA ALA A 84 -3.47 -0.05 8.81
C ALA A 84 -3.70 -0.18 7.31
N LYS A 85 -2.72 -0.69 6.56
CA LYS A 85 -2.85 -0.93 5.11
C LYS A 85 -3.91 -1.97 4.82
N ASP A 86 -3.90 -3.10 5.53
CA ASP A 86 -4.88 -4.17 5.38
C ASP A 86 -6.30 -3.70 5.73
N ALA A 87 -6.45 -2.94 6.82
CA ALA A 87 -7.73 -2.37 7.23
C ALA A 87 -8.27 -1.38 6.18
N HIS A 88 -7.40 -0.59 5.58
CA HIS A 88 -7.80 0.37 4.54
C HIS A 88 -8.15 -0.33 3.23
N LEU A 89 -7.36 -1.33 2.81
CA LEU A 89 -7.68 -2.19 1.66
C LEU A 89 -9.06 -2.85 1.84
N GLN A 90 -9.32 -3.43 3.01
CA GLN A 90 -10.61 -4.05 3.31
C GLN A 90 -11.77 -3.04 3.15
N THR A 91 -11.56 -1.80 3.56
CA THR A 91 -12.55 -0.72 3.40
C THR A 91 -12.81 -0.40 1.93
N ILE A 92 -11.76 -0.31 1.11
CA ILE A 92 -11.88 -0.08 -0.34
C ILE A 92 -12.63 -1.23 -1.01
N LEU A 93 -12.29 -2.48 -0.67
CA LEU A 93 -12.97 -3.66 -1.19
C LEU A 93 -14.46 -3.70 -0.81
N GLU A 94 -14.82 -3.33 0.42
CA GLU A 94 -16.22 -3.19 0.85
C GLU A 94 -16.98 -2.18 -0.02
N VAL A 95 -16.37 -1.02 -0.32
CA VAL A 95 -16.98 -0.01 -1.20
C VAL A 95 -17.15 -0.57 -2.61
N LEU A 96 -16.11 -1.15 -3.20
CA LEU A 96 -16.17 -1.68 -4.57
C LEU A 96 -17.21 -2.80 -4.71
N GLN A 97 -17.34 -3.68 -3.71
CA GLN A 97 -18.35 -4.74 -3.69
C GLN A 97 -19.78 -4.21 -3.54
N SER A 98 -19.96 -3.04 -2.93
CA SER A 98 -21.27 -2.40 -2.80
C SER A 98 -21.76 -1.76 -4.09
N ILE A 99 -20.84 -1.40 -5.01
CA ILE A 99 -21.16 -0.76 -6.28
C ILE A 99 -21.61 -1.82 -7.30
N LYS A 100 -22.74 -1.57 -7.96
CA LYS A 100 -23.21 -2.44 -9.05
C LYS A 100 -22.31 -2.27 -10.27
N ALA A 101 -22.07 -3.37 -10.99
CA ALA A 101 -21.26 -3.34 -12.20
C ALA A 101 -21.76 -2.34 -13.26
N SER A 102 -23.08 -2.12 -13.36
CA SER A 102 -23.67 -1.11 -14.27
C SER A 102 -23.27 0.33 -13.94
N ASP A 103 -22.97 0.60 -12.67
CA ASP A 103 -22.80 1.95 -12.13
C ASP A 103 -21.31 2.30 -12.00
N MET A 104 -20.41 1.31 -12.09
CA MET A 104 -18.97 1.48 -11.94
C MET A 104 -18.37 2.44 -12.98
N THR A 105 -18.64 2.21 -14.28
CA THR A 105 -18.08 3.05 -15.35
C THR A 105 -18.51 4.52 -15.24
N PRO A 106 -19.81 4.84 -15.03
CA PRO A 106 -20.24 6.21 -14.76
C PRO A 106 -19.52 6.85 -13.57
N ILE A 107 -19.45 6.16 -12.42
CA ILE A 107 -18.81 6.66 -11.21
C ILE A 107 -17.33 6.98 -11.45
N LEU A 108 -16.58 6.05 -12.05
CA LEU A 108 -15.15 6.26 -12.32
C LEU A 108 -14.91 7.38 -13.33
N THR A 109 -15.78 7.53 -14.33
CA THR A 109 -15.69 8.63 -15.30
C THR A 109 -15.91 9.99 -14.63
N GLN A 110 -16.88 10.06 -13.71
CA GLN A 110 -17.14 11.26 -12.93
C GLN A 110 -15.98 11.61 -11.99
N ILE A 111 -15.43 10.62 -11.28
CA ILE A 111 -14.23 10.80 -10.46
C ILE A 111 -13.06 11.29 -11.31
N TYR A 112 -12.78 10.63 -12.44
CA TYR A 112 -11.65 10.96 -13.33
C TYR A 112 -11.70 12.40 -13.86
N THR A 113 -12.89 12.87 -14.24
CA THR A 113 -13.10 14.23 -14.75
C THR A 113 -13.10 15.32 -13.68
N SER A 114 -13.15 14.94 -12.40
CA SER A 114 -13.08 15.88 -11.29
C SER A 114 -11.64 16.40 -11.07
N PRO A 115 -11.45 17.55 -10.41
CA PRO A 115 -10.11 18.07 -10.09
C PRO A 115 -9.31 17.07 -9.25
N GLY A 116 -8.12 16.69 -9.71
CA GLY A 116 -7.29 15.65 -9.07
C GLY A 116 -7.77 14.22 -9.32
N GLY A 117 -8.83 14.03 -10.11
CA GLY A 117 -9.47 12.75 -10.36
C GLY A 117 -8.59 11.68 -10.98
N SER A 118 -7.68 12.07 -11.89
CA SER A 118 -6.72 11.14 -12.49
C SER A 118 -5.83 10.47 -11.43
N GLU A 119 -5.38 11.23 -10.42
CA GLU A 119 -4.54 10.70 -9.35
C GLU A 119 -5.33 9.72 -8.47
N LEU A 120 -6.62 9.99 -8.22
CA LEU A 120 -7.47 9.07 -7.46
C LEU A 120 -7.68 7.74 -8.19
N VAL A 121 -7.83 7.77 -9.52
CA VAL A 121 -7.94 6.55 -10.32
C VAL A 121 -6.60 5.80 -10.35
N ASP A 122 -5.47 6.50 -10.41
CA ASP A 122 -4.15 5.89 -10.28
C ASP A 122 -3.92 5.26 -8.88
N VAL A 123 -4.43 5.90 -7.83
CA VAL A 123 -4.43 5.35 -6.46
C VAL A 123 -5.28 4.08 -6.41
N LEU A 124 -6.46 4.08 -7.02
CA LEU A 124 -7.32 2.91 -7.10
C LEU A 124 -6.59 1.73 -7.76
N MET A 125 -5.85 1.99 -8.85
CA MET A 125 -5.04 0.97 -9.53
C MET A 125 -3.93 0.38 -8.66
N LYS A 126 -3.47 1.05 -7.59
CA LYS A 126 -2.49 0.49 -6.65
C LYS A 126 -3.11 -0.54 -5.69
N TYR A 127 -4.43 -0.53 -5.53
CA TYR A 127 -5.17 -1.46 -4.66
C TYR A 127 -5.75 -2.67 -5.43
N LEU A 128 -5.76 -2.63 -6.76
CA LEU A 128 -6.25 -3.70 -7.66
C LEU A 128 -5.10 -4.57 -8.16
#